data_AF-A0A931U8H0-F1
#
_entry.id   AF-A0A931U8H0-F1
#
_cell.length_a   1.000
_cell.length_b   1.000
_cell.length_c   1.000
_cell.angle_alpha   90.00
_cell.angle_beta   90.00
_cell.angle_gamma   90.00
#
_symmetry.space_group_name_H-M   'P 1'
#
loop_
_entity.id
_entity.type
_entity.pdbx_description
1 polymer ?
#
loop_
_entity_poly.entity_id
_entity_poly.type
_entity_poly.pdbx_seq_one_letter_code
_entity_poly.pdbx_strand_id
1 'polypeptide(L)' 'MKTVTARFARQHFADILNEVHFGRKKILITRSGKPLVILISSRDYGEKEKKSKK' A
#
# COMPACT_ATOMS: atom_id res chain seq x y z
N MET A 1 -4.85 8.99 -0.27
CA MET A 1 -4.69 7.52 -0.23
C MET A 1 -5.46 6.94 -1.40
N LYS A 2 -4.86 6.08 -2.23
CA LYS A 2 -5.54 5.47 -3.40
C LYS A 2 -6.17 4.14 -2.97
N THR A 3 -7.34 3.81 -3.49
CA THR A 3 -8.02 2.54 -3.18
C THR A 3 -8.20 1.73 -4.46
N VAL A 4 -7.83 0.46 -4.43
CA VAL A 4 -7.97 -0.46 -5.57
C VAL A 4 -8.56 -1.79 -5.12
N THR A 5 -9.16 -2.53 -6.04
CA THR A 5 -9.65 -3.88 -5.74
C THR A 5 -8.49 -4.89 -5.78
N ALA A 6 -8.64 -6.01 -5.09
CA ALA A 6 -7.67 -7.12 -5.12
C ALA A 6 -7.49 -7.71 -6.53
N ARG A 7 -8.52 -7.62 -7.39
CA ARG A 7 -8.43 -8.01 -8.80
C ARG A 7 -7.50 -7.06 -9.56
N PHE A 8 -7.74 -5.76 -9.46
CA PHE A 8 -6.90 -4.74 -10.10
C PHE A 8 -5.46 -4.84 -9.60
N ALA A 9 -5.28 -4.98 -8.28
CA ALA A 9 -3.96 -5.07 -7.67
C ALA A 9 -3.13 -6.24 -8.23
N ARG A 10 -3.76 -7.40 -8.49
CA ARG A 10 -3.10 -8.56 -9.07
C ARG A 10 -2.67 -8.31 -10.52
N GLN A 11 -3.51 -7.63 -11.30
CA GLN A 11 -3.25 -7.37 -12.72
C GLN A 11 -2.16 -6.31 -12.92
N HIS A 12 -2.06 -5.34 -12.01
CA HIS A 12 -1.17 -4.18 -12.13
C HIS A 12 -0.15 -4.09 -10.98
N PHE A 13 0.28 -5.24 -10.45
CA PHE A 13 1.06 -5.25 -9.21
C PHE A 13 2.41 -4.53 -9.36
N ALA A 14 3.09 -4.70 -10.50
CA ALA A 14 4.37 -4.05 -10.76
C ALA A 14 4.26 -2.51 -10.75
N ASP A 15 3.24 -1.95 -11.42
CA ASP A 15 3.00 -0.50 -11.44
C ASP A 15 2.66 0.03 -10.06
N ILE A 16 1.87 -0.73 -9.30
CA ILE A 16 1.51 -0.41 -7.91
C ILE A 16 2.76 -0.39 -7.02
N LEU A 17 3.69 -1.34 -7.18
CA LEU A 17 4.96 -1.33 -6.45
C LEU A 17 5.80 -0.09 -6.78
N ASN A 18 5.87 0.30 -8.06
CA ASN A 18 6.57 1.51 -8.49
C ASN A 18 5.93 2.78 -7.88
N GLU A 19 4.59 2.89 -7.93
CA GLU A 19 3.84 3.99 -7.31
C GLU A 19 4.07 4.09 -5.80
N VAL A 20 4.12 2.96 -5.11
CA VAL A 20 4.31 2.90 -3.65
C VAL A 20 5.76 3.22 -3.27
N HIS A 21 6.74 2.69 -4.00
CA HIS A 21 8.15 2.87 -3.71
C HIS A 21 8.64 4.29 -4.05
N PHE A 22 8.47 4.70 -5.31
CA PHE A 22 8.98 6.00 -5.79
C PHE A 22 8.03 7.15 -5.46
N GLY A 23 6.72 6.92 -5.62
CA GLY A 23 5.71 7.95 -5.38
C GLY A 23 5.35 8.15 -3.90
N ARG A 24 5.86 7.30 -2.99
CA ARG A 24 5.52 7.25 -1.56
C ARG A 24 4.00 7.25 -1.31
N LYS A 25 3.24 6.64 -2.23
CA LYS A 25 1.78 6.57 -2.15
C LYS A 25 1.37 5.39 -1.27
N LYS A 26 0.40 5.62 -0.38
CA LYS A 26 -0.30 4.54 0.35
C LYS A 26 -1.48 4.05 -0.47
N ILE A 27 -1.57 2.74 -0.66
CA ILE A 27 -2.62 2.10 -1.46
C ILE A 27 -3.41 1.14 -0.58
N LEU A 28 -4.72 1.38 -0.43
CA LEU A 28 -5.64 0.45 0.20
C LEU A 28 -6.15 -0.55 -0.83
N ILE A 29 -5.93 -1.83 -0.57
CA ILE A 29 -6.49 -2.93 -1.38
C ILE A 29 -7.77 -3.40 -0.70
N THR A 30 -8.84 -3.54 -1.48
CA THR A 30 -10.15 -4.02 -1.02
C THR A 30 -10.55 -5.33 -1.70
N ARG A 31 -11.38 -6.13 -1.05
CA ARG A 31 -12.06 -7.29 -1.65
C ARG A 31 -13.54 -7.20 -1.32
N SER A 32 -14.40 -7.23 -2.34
CA SER A 32 -15.86 -7.10 -2.19
C SER A 32 -16.26 -5.86 -1.37
N GLY A 33 -15.62 -4.72 -1.65
CA GLY A 33 -15.86 -3.45 -0.95
C GLY A 33 -15.24 -3.34 0.45
N LYS A 34 -14.71 -4.43 1.01
CA LYS A 34 -14.12 -4.44 2.36
C LYS A 34 -12.61 -4.17 2.30
N PRO A 35 -12.05 -3.33 3.21
CA PRO A 35 -10.61 -3.18 3.40
C PRO A 35 -9.93 -4.52 3.62
N LEU A 36 -8.85 -4.80 2.90
CA LEU A 36 -8.09 -6.04 3.03
C LEU A 36 -6.69 -5.76 3.58
N VAL A 37 -5.90 -4.95 2.88
CA VAL A 37 -4.53 -4.58 3.27
C VAL A 37 -4.17 -3.18 2.80
N ILE A 38 -3.21 -2.54 3.45
CA ILE A 38 -2.61 -1.28 2.99
C ILE A 38 -1.18 -1.57 2.55
N LEU A 39 -0.86 -1.22 1.30
CA LEU A 39 0.51 -1.19 0.79
C LEU A 39 1.14 0.16 1.10
N ILE A 40 2.32 0.12 1.70
CA ILE A 40 3.18 1.28 2.00
C ILE A 40 4.63 0.95 1.63
N SER A 41 5.46 1.97 1.44
CA SER A 41 6.89 1.74 1.21
C SER A 41 7.56 1.18 2.47
N SER A 42 8.63 0.39 2.28
CA SER A 42 9.42 -0.15 3.40
C SER A 42 10.00 0.96 4.28
N ARG A 43 10.37 2.11 3.68
CA ARG A 43 10.81 3.30 4.40
C ARG A 43 9.72 3.84 5.33
N ASP A 44 8.51 4.05 4.81
CA ASP A 44 7.39 4.56 5.61
C ASP A 44 7.00 3.58 6.73
N TYR A 45 7.11 2.28 6.46
CA TYR A 45 6.93 1.25 7.48
C TYR A 45 7.98 1.37 8.59
N GLY A 46 9.27 1.48 8.24
CA GLY A 46 10.36 1.65 9.20
C GLY A 46 10.23 2.92 10.05
N GLU A 47 9.78 4.03 9.48
CA GLU A 47 9.53 5.27 10.24
C GLU A 47 8.36 5.13 11.22
N LYS A 48 7.31 4.40 10.85
CA LYS A 48 6.16 4.09 11.73
C LYS A 48 6.56 3.17 12.88
N GLU A 49 7.32 2.11 12.61
CA GLU A 49 7.83 1.20 13.62
C GLU A 49 8.66 1.92 14.68
N LYS A 50 9.52 2.86 14.26
CA LYS A 50 10.33 3.69 15.18
C LYS A 50 9.48 4.60 16.06
N LYS A 51 8.40 5.17 15.52
CA LYS A 51 7.47 6.02 16.28
C LYS A 51 6.61 5.24 17.25
N SER A 52 6.27 4.00 16.94
CA SER A 52 5.43 3.16 17.82
C SER A 52 6.18 2.59 19.02
N LYS A 53 7.52 2.59 18.99
CA LYS A 53 8.39 2.09 20.08
C LYS A 53 8.89 3.20 21.01
N LYS A 54 8.49 4.44 20.79
CA LYS A 54 8.89 5.62 21.56
C LYS A 54 7.68 6.18 22.28
#